data_AF-A0A6J8BGE3-F1
#
_entry.id   AF-A0A6J8BGE3-F1
#
_cell.length_a   1.000
_cell.length_b   1.000
_cell.length_c   1.000
_cell.angle_alpha   90.00
_cell.angle_beta   90.00
_cell.angle_gamma   90.00
#
_symmetry.space_group_name_H-M   'P 1'
#
loop_
_entity.id
_entity.type
_entity.pdbx_description
1 polymer ?
#
loop_
_entity_poly.entity_id
_entity_poly.type
_entity_poly.pdbx_seq_one_letter_code
_entity_poly.pdbx_strand_id
1 'polypeptide(L)'
;MYVIRRKCFALYKYDDCVKIIEGEKQSATCTNILFPNHTQIARRRPCGELLLKVVKLSDGLKCLYPFKTYCYKSSEQSLEQLLRVPDFQRKCEKWRERRQETGIMTDVFDGKIWKEFHLSDKKNFLKSEKNYGIMLNLDWFQPYEHVRYSVGVMYAVVLNLPREERFKLKKRYFVGNHSGYWR
;
A
#
# COMPACT_ATOMS: atom_id res chain seq x y z
N MET A 1 10.24 9.81 -5.89
CA MET A 1 10.65 8.41 -5.62
C MET A 1 10.97 8.27 -4.14
N TYR A 2 10.62 7.14 -3.51
CA TYR A 2 10.96 6.86 -2.12
C TYR A 2 12.06 5.82 -2.01
N VAL A 3 12.95 6.01 -1.04
CA VAL A 3 14.02 5.09 -0.66
C VAL A 3 13.61 4.39 0.62
N ILE A 4 13.76 3.06 0.66
CA ILE A 4 13.49 2.27 1.87
C ILE A 4 14.79 1.66 2.39
N ARG A 5 15.06 1.85 3.68
CA ARG A 5 16.24 1.27 4.32
C ARG A 5 16.02 -0.21 4.60
N ARG A 6 17.02 -1.05 4.32
CA ARG A 6 16.91 -2.51 4.48
C ARG A 6 16.83 -2.97 5.94
N LYS A 7 17.54 -2.30 6.85
CA LYS A 7 17.67 -2.72 8.25
C LYS A 7 16.48 -2.32 9.12
N CYS A 8 15.97 -1.10 8.95
CA CYS A 8 14.90 -0.56 9.78
C CYS A 8 13.62 -0.25 9.00
N PHE A 9 13.57 -0.51 7.69
CA PHE A 9 12.42 -0.27 6.81
C PHE A 9 11.89 1.18 6.80
N ALA A 10 12.70 2.12 7.27
CA ALA A 10 12.37 3.53 7.26
C ALA A 10 12.32 4.05 5.82
N LEU A 11 11.34 4.92 5.57
CA LEU A 11 11.05 5.49 4.27
C LEU A 11 11.53 6.94 4.22
N TYR A 12 12.22 7.30 3.14
CA TYR A 12 12.74 8.64 2.91
C TYR A 12 12.39 9.10 1.50
N LYS A 13 12.14 10.40 1.29
CA LYS A 13 12.15 10.95 -0.06
C LYS A 13 13.59 10.91 -0.57
N TYR A 14 13.75 10.70 -1.88
CA TYR A 14 15.08 10.60 -2.47
C TYR A 14 15.94 11.84 -2.21
N ASP A 15 15.35 13.03 -2.28
CA ASP A 15 16.06 14.30 -2.10
C ASP A 15 16.63 14.44 -0.68
N ASP A 16 15.89 13.94 0.33
CA ASP A 16 16.35 13.90 1.73
C ASP A 16 17.50 12.91 1.97
N CYS A 17 17.74 12.01 1.01
CA CYS A 17 18.81 11.01 1.10
C CYS A 17 20.15 11.55 0.57
N VAL A 18 20.18 12.74 -0.02
CA VAL A 18 21.38 13.35 -0.60
C VAL A 18 21.82 14.54 0.25
N LYS A 19 23.10 14.61 0.59
CA LYS A 19 23.73 15.76 1.24
C LYS A 19 24.79 16.34 0.32
N ILE A 20 24.98 17.65 0.37
CA ILE A 20 26.09 18.32 -0.31
C ILE A 20 27.14 18.63 0.75
N ILE A 21 28.32 18.04 0.62
CA ILE A 21 29.46 18.24 1.52
C ILE A 21 30.63 18.64 0.64
N GLU A 22 31.22 19.81 0.90
CA GLU A 22 32.33 20.36 0.11
C GLU A 22 32.02 20.45 -1.40
N GLY A 23 30.75 20.72 -1.75
CA GLY A 23 30.28 20.77 -3.13
C GLY A 23 30.00 19.41 -3.77
N GLU A 24 30.35 18.29 -3.12
CA GLU A 24 30.07 16.95 -3.61
C GLU A 24 28.77 16.37 -3.04
N LYS A 25 28.01 15.67 -3.90
CA LYS A 25 26.82 14.92 -3.48
C LYS A 25 27.24 13.64 -2.79
N GLN A 26 26.84 13.48 -1.53
CA GLN A 26 27.08 12.30 -0.70
C GLN A 26 25.77 11.71 -0.20
N SER A 27 25.80 10.42 0.16
CA SER A 27 24.64 9.76 0.78
C SER A 27 24.47 10.23 2.22
N ALA A 28 23.24 10.60 2.58
CA ALA A 28 22.84 10.74 3.98
C ALA A 28 22.86 9.39 4.71
N THR A 29 22.92 9.45 6.04
CA THR A 29 22.80 8.32 6.95
C THR A 29 21.40 8.25 7.54
N CYS A 30 20.88 7.04 7.72
CA CYS A 30 19.58 6.77 8.31
C CYS A 30 19.58 7.12 9.80
N THR A 31 18.75 8.08 10.19
CA THR A 31 18.58 8.53 11.57
C THR A 31 17.44 7.82 12.30
N ASN A 32 16.69 6.95 11.62
CA ASN A 32 15.52 6.29 12.20
C ASN A 32 15.90 5.39 13.39
N ILE A 33 15.18 5.54 14.49
CA ILE A 33 15.24 4.66 15.66
C ILE A 33 14.02 3.76 15.60
N LEU A 34 14.23 2.46 15.37
CA LEU A 34 13.12 1.51 15.17
C LEU A 34 12.27 1.33 16.43
N PHE A 35 12.89 1.35 17.61
CA PHE A 35 12.23 1.18 18.90
C PHE A 35 12.68 2.25 19.90
N PRO A 36 12.16 3.48 19.82
CA PRO A 36 12.62 4.60 20.64
C PRO A 36 12.35 4.40 22.14
N ASN A 37 11.33 3.62 22.48
CA ASN A 37 10.90 3.37 23.87
C ASN A 37 11.30 1.97 24.37
N HIS A 38 12.28 1.31 23.74
CA HIS A 38 12.71 -0.02 24.17
C HIS A 38 13.42 0.03 25.52
N THR A 39 13.14 -0.94 26.40
CA THR A 39 13.75 -1.03 27.74
C THR A 39 15.29 -1.04 27.67
N GLN A 40 15.86 -1.92 26.86
CA GLN A 40 17.30 -1.96 26.58
C GLN A 40 17.78 -0.73 25.78
N ILE A 41 18.69 0.07 26.36
CA ILE A 41 19.27 1.29 25.74
C ILE A 41 19.91 1.00 24.38
N ALA A 42 20.61 -0.14 24.24
CA ALA A 42 21.27 -0.51 22.98
C ALA A 42 20.29 -0.65 21.79
N ARG A 43 19.01 -0.94 22.05
CA ARG A 43 17.95 -1.06 21.02
C ARG A 43 17.35 0.27 20.59
N ARG A 44 17.63 1.36 21.32
CA ARG A 44 17.21 2.74 21.03
C ARG A 44 18.20 3.49 20.12
N ARG A 45 19.23 2.82 19.62
CA ARG A 45 20.23 3.45 18.75
C ARG A 45 19.66 3.71 17.34
N PRO A 46 20.02 4.83 16.71
CA PRO A 46 19.64 5.09 15.32
C PRO A 46 20.28 4.06 14.39
N CYS A 47 19.63 3.82 13.24
CA CYS A 47 20.09 2.82 12.28
C CYS A 47 21.53 3.05 11.79
N GLY A 48 21.89 4.31 11.48
CA GLY A 48 23.24 4.74 11.11
C GLY A 48 23.71 4.35 9.70
N GLU A 49 23.00 3.49 8.97
CA GLU A 49 23.41 3.04 7.64
C GLU A 49 23.18 4.10 6.55
N LEU A 50 24.02 4.10 5.51
CA LEU A 50 23.85 4.94 4.32
C LEU A 50 22.52 4.65 3.62
N LEU A 51 21.85 5.70 3.15
CA LEU A 51 20.58 5.60 2.42
C LEU A 51 20.77 5.27 0.93
N LEU A 52 21.89 5.69 0.33
CA LEU A 52 22.23 5.49 -1.07
C LEU A 52 23.60 4.82 -1.21
N LYS A 53 23.80 4.06 -2.28
CA LYS A 53 25.09 3.51 -2.70
C LYS A 53 25.73 4.43 -3.75
N VAL A 54 27.05 4.57 -3.71
CA VAL A 54 27.82 5.23 -4.75
C VAL A 54 28.14 4.21 -5.84
N VAL A 55 27.87 4.55 -7.09
CA VAL A 55 28.19 3.75 -8.27
C VAL A 55 29.09 4.58 -9.18
N LYS A 56 30.20 4.00 -9.63
CA LYS A 56 31.07 4.61 -10.64
C LYS A 56 30.60 4.14 -12.02
N LEU A 57 30.24 5.09 -12.87
CA LEU A 57 29.84 4.84 -14.25
C LEU A 57 31.05 4.59 -15.15
N SER A 58 30.82 4.11 -16.37
CA SER A 58 31.86 3.81 -17.36
C SER A 58 32.67 5.04 -17.78
N ASP A 59 32.07 6.24 -17.71
CA ASP A 59 32.70 7.54 -17.94
C ASP A 59 33.51 8.05 -16.72
N GLY A 60 33.54 7.28 -15.62
CA GLY A 60 34.23 7.62 -14.39
C GLY A 60 33.42 8.47 -13.41
N LEU A 61 32.21 8.91 -13.78
CA LEU A 61 31.35 9.72 -12.91
C LEU A 61 30.82 8.90 -11.74
N LYS A 62 30.75 9.53 -10.55
CA LYS A 62 30.13 8.95 -9.36
C LYS A 62 28.67 9.36 -9.28
N CYS A 63 27.77 8.38 -9.24
CA CYS A 63 26.34 8.59 -9.08
C CYS A 63 25.81 7.92 -7.81
N LEU A 64 24.80 8.53 -7.19
CA LEU A 64 24.12 7.98 -6.03
C LEU A 64 22.88 7.22 -6.47
N TYR A 65 22.71 6.00 -5.97
CA TYR A 65 21.54 5.16 -6.25
C TYR A 65 20.94 4.60 -4.97
N PRO A 66 19.61 4.45 -4.89
CA PRO A 66 18.98 3.77 -3.76
C PRO A 66 19.44 2.31 -3.62
N PHE A 67 19.62 1.85 -2.39
CA PHE A 67 19.81 0.41 -2.14
C PHE A 67 18.53 -0.40 -2.39
N LYS A 68 17.37 0.21 -2.15
CA LYS A 68 16.04 -0.32 -2.44
C LYS A 68 15.08 0.86 -2.61
N THR A 69 14.28 0.82 -3.66
CA THR A 69 13.20 1.77 -3.89
C THR A 69 11.90 1.20 -3.33
N TYR A 70 11.04 2.10 -2.85
CA TYR A 70 9.68 1.73 -2.48
C TYR A 70 8.73 2.18 -3.58
N CYS A 71 8.02 1.22 -4.17
CA CYS A 71 6.99 1.48 -5.17
C CYS A 71 5.73 1.98 -4.45
N TYR A 72 5.68 3.28 -4.19
CA TYR A 72 4.51 3.93 -3.63
C TYR A 72 3.54 4.33 -4.74
N LYS A 73 2.27 3.96 -4.57
CA LYS A 73 1.16 4.52 -5.33
C LYS A 73 0.23 5.22 -4.34
N SER A 74 -0.08 6.49 -4.57
CA SER A 74 -0.99 7.23 -3.70
C SER A 74 -2.39 6.60 -3.74
N SER A 75 -3.01 6.47 -2.58
CA SER A 75 -4.41 6.05 -2.44
C SER A 75 -5.35 7.05 -3.11
N GLU A 76 -5.07 8.35 -2.97
CA GLU A 76 -5.85 9.43 -3.58
C GLU A 76 -5.77 9.37 -5.11
N GLN A 77 -4.56 9.28 -5.67
CA GLN A 77 -4.38 9.17 -7.13
C GLN A 77 -5.00 7.89 -7.68
N SER A 78 -4.93 6.79 -6.92
CA SER A 78 -5.55 5.53 -7.32
C SER A 78 -7.07 5.62 -7.33
N LEU A 79 -7.66 6.26 -6.31
CA LEU A 79 -9.10 6.48 -6.23
C LEU A 79 -9.56 7.43 -7.35
N GLU A 80 -8.82 8.51 -7.60
CA GLU A 80 -9.09 9.43 -8.70
C GLU A 80 -9.10 8.72 -10.06
N GLN A 81 -8.11 7.85 -10.31
CA GLN A 81 -8.08 7.03 -11.52
C GLN A 81 -9.31 6.13 -11.66
N LEU A 82 -9.80 5.57 -10.56
CA LEU A 82 -11.02 4.75 -10.57
C LEU A 82 -12.27 5.57 -10.85
N LEU A 83 -12.41 6.73 -10.20
CA LEU A 83 -13.55 7.62 -10.38
C LEU A 83 -13.63 8.18 -11.81
N ARG A 84 -12.49 8.36 -12.48
CA ARG A 84 -12.43 8.77 -13.89
C ARG A 84 -12.87 7.68 -14.87
N VAL A 85 -13.03 6.43 -14.45
CA VAL A 85 -13.52 5.37 -15.35
C VAL A 85 -14.98 5.63 -15.70
N PRO A 86 -15.37 5.61 -16.99
CA PRO A 86 -16.76 5.78 -17.39
C PRO A 86 -17.71 4.85 -16.64
N ASP A 87 -18.87 5.38 -16.26
CA ASP A 87 -19.90 4.69 -15.48
C ASP A 87 -19.48 4.16 -14.11
N PHE A 88 -18.31 4.51 -13.58
CA PHE A 88 -17.84 3.95 -12.31
C PHE A 88 -18.84 4.17 -11.18
N GLN A 89 -19.27 5.42 -10.97
CA GLN A 89 -20.23 5.75 -9.92
C GLN A 89 -21.56 5.03 -10.16
N ARG A 90 -22.10 5.09 -11.39
CA ARG A 90 -23.35 4.40 -11.75
C ARG A 90 -23.28 2.89 -11.45
N LYS A 91 -22.17 2.24 -11.78
CA LYS A 91 -21.94 0.82 -11.49
C LYS A 91 -21.89 0.53 -9.99
N CYS A 92 -21.31 1.43 -9.20
CA CYS A 92 -21.24 1.33 -7.74
C CYS A 92 -22.61 1.53 -7.05
N GLU A 93 -23.60 2.11 -7.72
CA GLU A 93 -24.95 2.26 -7.16
C GLU A 93 -25.85 1.05 -7.47
N LYS A 94 -25.58 0.29 -8.54
CA LYS A 94 -26.40 -0.84 -9.01
C LYS A 94 -26.72 -1.89 -7.95
N TRP A 95 -25.82 -2.14 -7.00
CA TRP A 95 -26.04 -3.18 -5.98
C TRP A 95 -27.18 -2.82 -5.02
N ARG A 96 -27.54 -1.53 -4.89
CA ARG A 96 -28.62 -1.06 -4.00
C ARG A 96 -30.01 -1.40 -4.52
N GLU A 97 -30.16 -1.45 -5.83
CA GLU A 97 -31.42 -1.74 -6.53
C GLU A 97 -31.61 -3.25 -6.78
N ARG A 98 -30.62 -4.07 -6.42
CA ARG A 98 -30.66 -5.51 -6.64
C ARG A 98 -31.77 -6.16 -5.81
N ARG A 99 -32.60 -6.98 -6.48
CA ARG A 99 -33.56 -7.86 -5.80
C ARG A 99 -32.78 -8.97 -5.08
N GLN A 100 -32.96 -9.07 -3.76
CA GLN A 100 -32.42 -10.17 -2.96
C GLN A 100 -33.54 -11.19 -2.70
N GLU A 101 -33.27 -12.46 -2.99
CA GLU A 101 -34.15 -13.57 -2.60
C GLU A 101 -33.91 -13.96 -1.14
N THR A 102 -34.99 -14.26 -0.42
CA THR A 102 -34.93 -14.65 0.98
C THR A 102 -34.12 -15.94 1.14
N GLY A 103 -33.17 -15.95 2.07
CA GLY A 103 -32.33 -17.12 2.35
C GLY A 103 -31.13 -17.29 1.42
N ILE A 104 -30.97 -16.43 0.41
CA ILE A 104 -29.85 -16.50 -0.53
C ILE A 104 -28.91 -15.29 -0.34
N MET A 105 -27.62 -15.58 -0.23
CA MET A 105 -26.54 -14.59 -0.23
C MET A 105 -25.78 -14.66 -1.55
N THR A 106 -25.93 -13.63 -2.37
CA THR A 106 -25.27 -13.54 -3.69
C THR A 106 -24.14 -12.52 -3.71
N ASP A 107 -24.15 -11.58 -2.76
CA ASP A 107 -23.12 -10.56 -2.60
C ASP A 107 -22.74 -10.33 -1.12
N VAL A 108 -21.57 -9.75 -0.89
CA VAL A 108 -21.06 -9.37 0.43
C VAL A 108 -22.06 -8.50 1.21
N PHE A 109 -22.74 -7.57 0.56
CA PHE A 109 -23.74 -6.70 1.22
C PHE A 109 -24.99 -7.46 1.71
N ASP A 110 -25.19 -8.72 1.31
CA ASP A 110 -26.29 -9.55 1.81
C ASP A 110 -26.06 -10.01 3.26
N GLY A 111 -24.81 -9.97 3.72
CA GLY A 111 -24.40 -10.38 5.06
C GLY A 111 -24.92 -9.45 6.16
N LYS A 112 -25.32 -10.05 7.28
CA LYS A 112 -25.88 -9.35 8.45
C LYS A 112 -25.03 -8.17 8.91
N ILE A 113 -23.71 -8.37 9.03
CA ILE A 113 -22.76 -7.34 9.48
C ILE A 113 -22.79 -6.08 8.61
N TRP A 114 -22.95 -6.21 7.28
CA TRP A 114 -22.98 -5.07 6.36
C TRP A 114 -24.33 -4.35 6.34
N LYS A 115 -25.40 -5.10 6.61
CA LYS A 115 -26.76 -4.55 6.78
C LYS A 115 -26.91 -3.77 8.09
N GLU A 116 -26.13 -4.12 9.10
CA GLU A 116 -26.18 -3.53 10.43
C GLU A 116 -25.01 -2.57 10.72
N PHE A 117 -24.06 -2.44 9.79
CA PHE A 117 -22.88 -1.62 9.96
C PHE A 117 -23.25 -0.14 10.15
N HIS A 118 -22.85 0.42 11.30
CA HIS A 118 -23.08 1.81 11.68
C HIS A 118 -24.55 2.25 11.51
N LEU A 119 -25.46 1.48 12.11
CA LEU A 119 -26.83 1.90 12.37
C LEU A 119 -26.89 2.93 13.52
N SER A 120 -26.18 4.05 13.41
CA SER A 120 -26.40 5.21 14.28
C SER A 120 -27.19 6.25 13.49
N ASP A 121 -28.34 6.65 14.02
CA ASP A 121 -29.29 7.63 13.45
C ASP A 121 -29.96 7.25 12.12
N LYS A 122 -30.69 6.13 12.13
CA LYS A 122 -31.76 5.77 11.16
C LYS A 122 -31.36 5.59 9.69
N LYS A 123 -30.08 5.69 9.33
CA LYS A 123 -29.59 5.38 7.97
C LYS A 123 -28.42 4.40 8.04
N ASN A 124 -28.53 3.30 7.32
CA ASN A 124 -27.40 2.40 7.09
C ASN A 124 -26.36 3.14 6.25
N PHE A 125 -25.17 3.39 6.81
CA PHE A 125 -24.09 4.13 6.16
C PHE A 125 -23.80 3.59 4.75
N LEU A 126 -23.67 2.27 4.62
CA LEU A 126 -23.38 1.65 3.34
C LEU A 126 -24.55 1.70 2.37
N LYS A 127 -25.81 1.90 2.80
CA LYS A 127 -26.98 2.05 1.93
C LYS A 127 -27.20 3.46 1.38
N SER A 128 -26.57 4.48 1.94
CA SER A 128 -26.62 5.84 1.40
C SER A 128 -25.84 5.94 0.08
N GLU A 129 -26.38 6.65 -0.91
CA GLU A 129 -25.70 6.94 -2.18
C GLU A 129 -24.32 7.54 -1.95
N LYS A 130 -23.38 7.27 -2.88
CA LYS A 130 -21.99 7.77 -2.84
C LYS A 130 -21.16 7.31 -1.63
N ASN A 131 -21.69 6.46 -0.76
CA ASN A 131 -20.90 5.76 0.25
C ASN A 131 -20.34 4.46 -0.31
N TYR A 132 -19.04 4.25 -0.14
CA TYR A 132 -18.30 3.12 -0.70
C TYR A 132 -17.73 2.22 0.41
N GLY A 133 -17.96 0.92 0.27
CA GLY A 133 -17.21 -0.11 1.00
C GLY A 133 -15.90 -0.40 0.28
N ILE A 134 -14.80 -0.42 1.02
CA ILE A 134 -13.48 -0.79 0.52
C ILE A 134 -13.01 -2.04 1.27
N MET A 135 -12.60 -3.06 0.52
CA MET A 135 -11.97 -4.25 1.07
C MET A 135 -10.47 -4.17 0.85
N LEU A 136 -9.72 -4.20 1.96
CA LEU A 136 -8.27 -4.35 1.95
C LEU A 136 -7.91 -5.83 1.98
N ASN A 137 -7.16 -6.29 0.99
CA ASN A 137 -6.65 -7.64 0.90
C ASN A 137 -5.15 -7.62 1.16
N LEU A 138 -4.68 -8.67 1.81
CA LEU A 138 -3.26 -8.92 2.06
C LEU A 138 -2.96 -10.35 1.67
N ASP A 139 -2.19 -10.51 0.60
CA ASP A 139 -1.88 -11.80 -0.01
C ASP A 139 -0.38 -12.04 0.07
N TRP A 140 0.04 -13.22 0.52
CA TRP A 140 1.45 -13.60 0.59
C TRP A 140 1.72 -14.76 -0.35
N PHE A 141 2.74 -14.62 -1.18
CA PHE A 141 3.19 -15.67 -2.07
C PHE A 141 4.71 -15.80 -2.05
N GLN A 142 5.20 -16.98 -2.40
CA GLN A 142 6.62 -17.28 -2.55
C GLN A 142 6.97 -17.26 -4.05
N PRO A 143 7.63 -16.21 -4.55
CA PRO A 143 7.95 -16.11 -5.98
C PRO A 143 9.12 -16.98 -6.43
N TYR A 144 9.89 -17.56 -5.50
CA TYR A 144 11.11 -18.31 -5.81
C TYR A 144 11.00 -19.76 -5.34
N GLU A 145 11.37 -20.68 -6.21
CA GLU A 145 11.56 -22.08 -5.83
C GLU A 145 12.83 -22.23 -4.99
N HIS A 146 12.79 -23.11 -3.98
CA HIS A 146 13.92 -23.46 -3.11
C HIS A 146 14.49 -22.35 -2.19
N VAL A 147 13.88 -21.16 -2.14
CA VAL A 147 14.26 -20.09 -1.20
C VAL A 147 13.09 -19.73 -0.29
N ARG A 148 13.32 -19.66 1.02
CA ARG A 148 12.31 -19.21 2.00
C ARG A 148 12.14 -17.69 1.94
N TYR A 149 11.43 -17.22 0.93
CA TYR A 149 11.20 -15.80 0.68
C TYR A 149 9.71 -15.53 0.45
N SER A 150 9.15 -14.60 1.22
CA SER A 150 7.74 -14.20 1.12
C SER A 150 7.62 -12.81 0.54
N VAL A 151 6.69 -12.66 -0.41
CA VAL A 151 6.23 -11.37 -0.88
C VAL A 151 4.77 -11.22 -0.50
N GLY A 152 4.50 -10.23 0.35
CA GLY A 152 3.16 -9.77 0.68
C GLY A 152 2.74 -8.63 -0.24
N VAL A 153 1.56 -8.72 -0.84
CA VAL A 153 0.93 -7.66 -1.63
C VAL A 153 -0.33 -7.22 -0.92
N MET A 154 -0.41 -5.92 -0.66
CA MET A 154 -1.59 -5.27 -0.11
C MET A 154 -2.32 -4.52 -1.22
N TYR A 155 -3.58 -4.88 -1.45
CA TYR A 155 -4.41 -4.26 -2.48
C TYR A 155 -5.83 -4.03 -1.99
N ALA A 156 -6.44 -2.96 -2.49
CA ALA A 156 -7.81 -2.60 -2.16
C ALA A 156 -8.73 -2.79 -3.37
N VAL A 157 -9.99 -3.13 -3.07
CA VAL A 157 -11.09 -3.19 -4.05
C VAL A 157 -12.31 -2.45 -3.53
N VAL A 158 -13.04 -1.82 -4.45
CA VAL A 158 -14.32 -1.16 -4.13
C VAL A 158 -15.44 -2.19 -4.17
N LEU A 159 -16.02 -2.49 -3.02
CA LEU A 159 -17.04 -3.53 -2.86
C LEU A 159 -18.33 -3.21 -3.62
N ASN A 160 -18.65 -1.92 -3.75
CA ASN A 160 -19.84 -1.45 -4.47
C ASN A 160 -19.87 -1.85 -5.95
N LEU A 161 -18.72 -2.15 -6.56
CA LEU A 161 -18.69 -2.62 -7.95
C LEU A 161 -19.40 -3.98 -8.08
N PRO A 162 -20.03 -4.25 -9.24
CA PRO A 162 -20.57 -5.56 -9.56
C PRO A 162 -19.53 -6.67 -9.36
N ARG A 163 -19.99 -7.84 -8.90
CA ARG A 163 -19.13 -8.99 -8.60
C ARG A 163 -18.22 -9.35 -9.76
N GLU A 164 -18.72 -9.32 -11.00
CA GLU A 164 -17.93 -9.62 -12.21
C GLU A 164 -16.82 -8.60 -12.51
N GLU A 165 -16.84 -7.41 -11.91
CA GLU A 165 -15.85 -6.35 -12.16
C GLU A 165 -14.89 -6.14 -10.98
N ARG A 166 -15.33 -6.43 -9.75
CA ARG A 166 -14.64 -6.08 -8.49
C ARG A 166 -13.17 -6.49 -8.44
N PHE A 167 -12.82 -7.67 -8.95
CA PHE A 167 -11.47 -8.24 -8.85
C PHE A 167 -10.65 -8.15 -10.14
N LYS A 168 -11.17 -7.50 -11.19
CA LYS A 168 -10.40 -7.29 -12.43
C LYS A 168 -9.17 -6.44 -12.14
N LEU A 169 -8.04 -6.75 -12.79
CA LEU A 169 -6.75 -6.07 -12.55
C LEU A 169 -6.86 -4.54 -12.60
N LYS A 170 -7.62 -4.00 -13.56
CA LYS A 170 -7.84 -2.55 -13.74
C LYS A 170 -8.69 -1.90 -12.64
N LYS A 171 -9.35 -2.69 -11.79
CA LYS A 171 -10.26 -2.24 -10.71
C LYS A 171 -9.68 -2.47 -9.31
N ARG A 172 -8.60 -3.25 -9.21
CA ARG A 172 -7.74 -3.33 -8.03
C ARG A 172 -6.82 -2.12 -8.03
N TYR A 173 -6.59 -1.54 -6.86
CA TYR A 173 -5.50 -0.59 -6.71
C TYR A 173 -4.57 -0.99 -5.58
N PHE A 174 -3.30 -0.93 -5.90
CA PHE A 174 -2.21 -1.40 -5.09
C PHE A 174 -1.92 -0.38 -3.99
N VAL A 175 -1.92 -0.83 -2.74
CA VAL A 175 -1.74 0.03 -1.56
C VAL A 175 -0.31 -0.12 -1.01
N GLY A 176 0.36 -1.25 -1.27
CA GLY A 176 1.77 -1.43 -0.96
C GLY A 176 2.26 -2.87 -1.13
N ASN A 177 3.58 -3.05 -1.10
CA ASN A 177 4.23 -4.37 -1.01
C ASN A 177 5.08 -4.47 0.25
N HIS A 178 5.08 -5.66 0.83
CA HIS A 178 6.07 -6.08 1.80
C HIS A 178 6.86 -7.26 1.23
N SER A 179 8.17 -7.25 1.42
CA SER A 179 9.04 -8.33 0.95
C SER A 179 10.05 -8.64 2.03
N GLY A 180 10.12 -9.90 2.43
CA GLY A 180 10.94 -10.35 3.55
C GLY A 180 11.27 -11.84 3.47
N TYR A 181 12.36 -12.21 4.12
CA TYR A 181 12.65 -13.62 4.40
C TYR A 181 11.76 -14.08 5.55
N TRP A 182 11.23 -15.30 5.45
CA TRP A 182 10.68 -15.97 6.63
C TRP A 182 11.82 -16.19 7.62
N ARG A 183 11.69 -15.68 8.84
CA ARG A 183 12.61 -16.03 9.94
C ARG A 183 12.24 -17.39 10.50
#